data_AF-A0A1A3BJ86-F1
#
_entry.id   AF-A0A1A3BJ86-F1
#
_cell.length_a   1.000
_cell.length_b   1.000
_cell.length_c   1.000
_cell.angle_alpha   90.00
_cell.angle_beta   90.00
_cell.angle_gamma   90.00
#
_symmetry.space_group_name_H-M   'P 1'
#
loop_
_entity.id
_entity.type
_entity.pdbx_description
1 polymer ?
#
loop_
_entity_poly.entity_id
_entity_poly.type
_entity_poly.pdbx_seq_one_letter_code
_entity_poly.pdbx_strand_id
1 'polypeptide(L)'
;MTVLPVTVLVVAKAPVAGLAKTRLAASIGDAAAADIAAAALLDTLDAVASTPVVRRVVALTGDLSRACRGDELRARLADFTVIAQRGGDFADRLANAHSDASAGTPVLQIGMDTPQVTAGLLAECGRSLVGCDAVLGPAEDGGWWVLGVSRPEMADCLRTESV
;
A
#
# COMPACT_ATOMS: atom_id res chain seq x y z
N MET A 1 3.75 3.28 23.83
CA MET A 1 2.68 3.39 22.82
C MET A 1 1.98 2.04 22.73
N THR A 2 0.65 2.03 22.82
CA THR A 2 -0.16 0.81 22.65
C THR A 2 -0.19 0.42 21.18
N VAL A 3 -0.02 -0.88 20.90
CA VAL A 3 -0.10 -1.41 19.54
C VAL A 3 -1.58 -1.47 19.12
N LEU A 4 -1.90 -0.90 17.96
CA LEU A 4 -3.25 -0.87 17.39
C LEU A 4 -3.60 -2.21 16.75
N PRO A 5 -4.80 -2.77 16.99
CA PRO A 5 -5.24 -4.04 16.41
C PRO A 5 -5.68 -3.88 14.94
N VAL A 6 -4.84 -3.25 14.12
CA VAL A 6 -5.06 -2.97 12.70
C VAL A 6 -3.93 -3.61 11.90
N THR A 7 -4.24 -4.10 10.71
CA THR A 7 -3.26 -4.43 9.68
C THR A 7 -3.09 -3.24 8.76
N VAL A 8 -1.86 -2.75 8.59
CA VAL A 8 -1.55 -1.80 7.52
C VAL A 8 -1.14 -2.57 6.27
N LEU A 9 -1.83 -2.32 5.17
CA LEU A 9 -1.63 -2.94 3.87
C LEU A 9 -1.06 -1.92 2.88
N VAL A 10 0.11 -2.19 2.33
CA VAL A 10 0.67 -1.42 1.20
C VAL A 10 0.43 -2.19 -0.08
N VAL A 11 -0.25 -1.59 -1.05
CA VAL A 11 -0.40 -2.16 -2.39
C VAL A 11 0.69 -1.58 -3.28
N ALA A 12 1.57 -2.45 -3.78
CA ALA A 12 2.80 -2.05 -4.46
C ALA A 12 3.08 -2.86 -5.74
N LYS A 13 3.80 -2.23 -6.66
CA LYS A 13 4.41 -2.85 -7.83
C LYS A 13 5.92 -2.63 -7.78
N ALA A 14 6.70 -3.64 -8.13
CA ALA A 14 8.15 -3.55 -8.21
C ALA A 14 8.55 -2.37 -9.13
N PRO A 15 9.39 -1.43 -8.67
CA PRO A 15 9.77 -0.24 -9.42
C PRO A 15 10.82 -0.56 -10.50
N VAL A 16 10.36 -1.12 -11.62
CA VAL A 16 11.20 -1.51 -12.74
C VAL A 16 11.17 -0.42 -13.82
N ALA A 17 12.34 -0.04 -14.34
CA ALA A 17 12.47 0.90 -15.45
C ALA A 17 11.61 0.47 -16.66
N GLY A 18 10.87 1.42 -17.24
CA GLY A 18 9.92 1.19 -18.34
C GLY A 18 8.57 0.60 -17.91
N LEU A 19 8.42 0.18 -16.64
CA LEU A 19 7.17 -0.39 -16.10
C LEU A 19 6.56 0.43 -14.96
N ALA A 20 7.35 1.30 -14.34
CA ALA A 20 6.96 2.18 -13.25
C ALA A 20 6.79 3.62 -13.75
N LYS A 21 5.75 4.30 -13.26
CA LYS A 21 5.54 5.75 -13.46
C LYS A 21 5.71 6.21 -14.92
N THR A 22 5.15 5.48 -15.88
CA THR A 22 5.36 5.72 -17.33
C THR A 22 5.00 7.13 -17.79
N ARG A 23 3.99 7.77 -17.18
CA ARG A 23 3.66 9.19 -17.45
C ARG A 23 4.80 10.13 -17.03
N LEU A 24 5.42 9.90 -15.88
CA LEU A 24 6.58 10.68 -15.41
C LEU A 24 7.81 10.36 -16.25
N ALA A 25 8.02 9.07 -16.57
CA ALA A 25 9.14 8.61 -17.39
C ALA A 25 9.18 9.30 -18.77
N ALA A 26 8.04 9.65 -19.36
CA ALA A 26 7.98 10.43 -20.59
C ALA A 26 8.69 11.80 -20.51
N SER A 27 8.85 12.35 -19.30
CA SER A 27 9.53 13.63 -19.07
C SER A 27 10.97 13.50 -18.56
N ILE A 28 11.27 12.48 -17.74
CA ILE A 28 12.56 12.36 -17.03
C ILE A 28 13.35 11.09 -17.36
N GLY A 29 12.81 10.21 -18.20
CA GLY A 29 13.38 8.91 -18.54
C GLY A 29 13.00 7.78 -17.57
N ASP A 30 13.01 6.55 -18.10
CA ASP A 30 12.56 5.34 -17.40
C ASP A 30 13.37 5.04 -16.14
N ALA A 31 14.68 5.24 -16.17
CA ALA A 31 15.56 4.95 -15.04
C ALA A 31 15.29 5.89 -13.87
N ALA A 32 15.18 7.20 -14.13
CA ALA A 32 14.89 8.19 -13.10
C ALA A 32 13.48 8.02 -12.52
N ALA A 33 12.48 7.72 -13.37
CA ALA A 33 11.12 7.45 -12.92
C ALA A 33 11.02 6.20 -12.03
N ALA A 34 11.77 5.14 -12.34
CA ALA A 34 11.84 3.95 -11.50
C ALA A 34 12.59 4.21 -10.18
N ASP A 35 13.66 5.01 -10.17
CA ASP A 35 14.37 5.38 -8.95
C ASP A 35 13.48 6.20 -8.00
N ILE A 36 12.70 7.15 -8.53
CA ILE A 36 11.72 7.92 -7.76
C ILE A 36 10.64 6.99 -7.17
N ALA A 37 10.14 6.04 -7.96
CA ALA A 37 9.16 5.06 -7.46
C ALA A 37 9.74 4.15 -6.37
N ALA A 38 11.02 3.77 -6.48
CA ALA A 38 11.70 2.98 -5.46
C ALA A 38 11.91 3.78 -4.16
N ALA A 39 12.36 5.04 -4.27
CA ALA A 39 12.51 5.93 -3.13
C ALA A 39 11.16 6.17 -2.42
N ALA A 40 10.11 6.48 -3.19
CA ALA A 40 8.76 6.69 -2.64
C ALA A 40 8.22 5.46 -1.90
N LEU A 41 8.46 4.26 -2.44
CA LEU A 41 8.09 3.01 -1.77
C LEU A 41 8.91 2.80 -0.48
N LEU A 42 10.21 3.05 -0.49
CA LEU A 42 11.05 2.93 0.71
C LEU A 42 10.57 3.87 1.83
N ASP A 43 10.32 5.15 1.51
CA ASP A 43 9.79 6.13 2.46
C ASP A 43 8.42 5.70 3.03
N THR A 44 7.55 5.18 2.16
CA THR A 44 6.24 4.63 2.57
C THR A 44 6.41 3.45 3.52
N LEU A 45 7.32 2.51 3.22
CA LEU A 45 7.60 1.35 4.07
C LEU A 45 8.19 1.78 5.42
N ASP A 46 9.06 2.79 5.47
CA ASP A 46 9.59 3.32 6.72
C ASP A 46 8.53 3.95 7.61
N ALA A 47 7.58 4.69 7.02
CA ALA A 47 6.42 5.20 7.76
C ALA A 47 5.56 4.06 8.33
N VAL A 48 5.27 3.02 7.54
CA VAL A 48 4.47 1.87 7.99
C VAL A 48 5.18 1.05 9.07
N ALA A 49 6.49 0.82 8.94
CA ALA A 49 7.25 0.08 9.93
C ALA A 49 7.41 0.84 11.25
N SER A 50 7.37 2.17 11.20
CA SER A 50 7.36 3.03 12.38
C SER A 50 5.97 3.15 13.02
N THR A 51 4.91 2.66 12.37
CA THR A 51 3.54 2.70 12.88
C THR A 51 3.31 1.59 13.92
N PRO A 52 2.71 1.89 15.09
CA PRO A 52 2.48 0.92 16.17
C PRO A 52 1.22 0.07 15.88
N VAL A 53 1.30 -0.83 14.90
CA VAL A 53 0.21 -1.71 14.46
C VAL A 53 0.57 -3.17 14.65
N VAL A 54 -0.43 -4.04 14.86
CA VAL A 54 -0.20 -5.48 15.09
C VAL A 54 0.36 -6.20 13.87
N ARG A 55 0.09 -5.70 12.66
CA ARG A 55 0.55 -6.34 11.42
C ARG A 55 0.81 -5.32 10.31
N ARG A 56 1.80 -5.65 9.47
CA ARG A 56 2.25 -4.88 8.31
C ARG A 56 2.36 -5.81 7.13
N VAL A 57 1.62 -5.53 6.06
CA VAL A 57 1.52 -6.37 4.87
C VAL A 57 1.84 -5.55 3.64
N VAL A 58 2.56 -6.15 2.69
CA VAL A 58 2.76 -5.60 1.36
C VAL A 58 2.18 -6.57 0.34
N ALA A 59 1.13 -6.15 -0.37
CA ALA A 59 0.63 -6.86 -1.54
C ALA A 59 1.41 -6.40 -2.78
N LEU A 60 2.36 -7.23 -3.22
CA LEU A 60 3.34 -6.90 -4.23
C LEU A 60 3.05 -7.61 -5.57
N THR A 61 3.27 -6.89 -6.67
CA THR A 61 3.36 -7.47 -8.01
C THR A 61 4.66 -7.05 -8.70
N GLY A 62 5.13 -7.84 -9.67
CA GLY A 62 6.38 -7.59 -10.39
C GLY A 62 7.61 -8.22 -9.73
N ASP A 63 8.75 -8.10 -10.40
CA ASP A 63 9.99 -8.78 -10.06
C ASP A 63 10.99 -7.83 -9.38
N LEU A 64 11.24 -8.04 -8.08
CA LEU A 64 12.23 -7.27 -7.32
C LEU A 64 13.67 -7.47 -7.80
N SER A 65 13.99 -8.54 -8.53
CA SER A 65 15.32 -8.69 -9.16
C SER A 65 15.60 -7.69 -10.27
N ARG A 66 14.55 -7.10 -10.81
CA ARG A 66 14.62 -6.07 -11.86
C ARG A 66 14.31 -4.67 -11.33
N ALA A 67 13.98 -4.56 -10.04
CA ALA A 67 13.59 -3.30 -9.43
C ALA A 67 14.81 -2.38 -9.24
N CYS A 68 14.61 -1.09 -9.46
CA CYS A 68 15.52 -0.08 -8.96
C CYS A 68 15.60 -0.17 -7.43
N ARG A 69 16.80 -0.03 -6.86
CA ARG A 69 17.08 -0.23 -5.43
C ARG A 69 16.57 -1.57 -4.89
N GLY A 70 16.61 -2.63 -5.71
CA GLY A 70 16.05 -3.94 -5.37
C GLY A 70 16.59 -4.54 -4.06
N ASP A 71 17.88 -4.34 -3.75
CA ASP A 71 18.48 -4.86 -2.52
C ASP A 71 18.00 -4.10 -1.27
N GLU A 72 17.89 -2.77 -1.34
CA GLU A 72 17.31 -1.93 -0.28
C GLU A 72 15.84 -2.30 -0.04
N LEU A 73 15.06 -2.46 -1.11
CA LEU A 73 13.66 -2.87 -1.02
C LEU A 73 13.51 -4.24 -0.38
N ARG A 74 14.34 -5.23 -0.77
CA ARG A 74 14.30 -6.57 -0.15
C ARG A 74 14.66 -6.51 1.33
N ALA A 75 15.70 -5.76 1.69
CA ALA A 75 16.09 -5.59 3.08
C ALA A 75 14.94 -4.95 3.88
N ARG A 76 14.29 -3.93 3.33
CA ARG A 76 13.17 -3.24 3.98
C ARG A 76 11.94 -4.13 4.14
N LEU A 77 11.62 -4.93 3.11
CA LEU A 77 10.48 -5.85 3.08
C LEU A 77 10.65 -7.02 4.05
N ALA A 78 11.84 -7.28 4.60
CA ALA A 78 12.06 -8.29 5.63
C ALA A 78 11.25 -8.02 6.92
N ASP A 79 10.86 -6.77 7.18
CA ASP A 79 10.02 -6.38 8.32
C ASP A 79 8.51 -6.54 8.04
N PHE A 80 8.13 -7.05 6.86
CA PHE A 80 6.77 -7.13 6.39
C PHE A 80 6.38 -8.56 6.02
N THR A 81 5.08 -8.86 6.14
CA THR A 81 4.51 -9.99 5.42
C THR A 81 4.28 -9.59 3.96
N VAL A 82 4.96 -10.22 3.02
CA VAL A 82 4.77 -9.95 1.58
C VAL A 82 3.85 -11.00 0.98
N ILE A 83 2.79 -10.55 0.33
CA ILE A 83 1.81 -11.41 -0.37
C ILE A 83 1.73 -11.01 -1.85
N ALA A 84 1.34 -11.96 -2.70
CA ALA A 84 1.08 -11.68 -4.10
C ALA A 84 -0.28 -10.99 -4.29
N GLN A 85 -0.39 -10.07 -5.25
CA GLN A 85 -1.69 -9.56 -5.68
C GLN A 85 -2.44 -10.59 -6.54
N ARG A 86 -3.70 -10.84 -6.22
CA ARG A 86 -4.56 -11.84 -6.88
C ARG A 86 -5.77 -11.15 -7.49
N GLY A 87 -6.12 -11.43 -8.75
CA GLY A 87 -7.27 -10.81 -9.43
C GLY A 87 -6.99 -10.40 -10.87
N GLY A 88 -8.03 -10.37 -11.69
CA GLY A 88 -7.94 -10.06 -13.12
C GLY A 88 -7.74 -8.57 -13.37
N ASP A 89 -8.51 -7.74 -12.67
CA ASP A 89 -8.46 -6.28 -12.77
C ASP A 89 -7.92 -5.62 -11.49
N PHE A 90 -7.95 -4.28 -11.46
CA PHE A 90 -7.46 -3.51 -10.33
C PHE A 90 -8.35 -3.65 -9.09
N ALA A 91 -9.67 -3.57 -9.25
CA ALA A 91 -10.63 -3.67 -8.15
C ALA A 91 -10.54 -5.02 -7.45
N ASP A 92 -10.48 -6.10 -8.21
CA ASP A 92 -10.28 -7.46 -7.70
C ASP A 92 -8.99 -7.58 -6.90
N ARG A 93 -7.89 -6.99 -7.38
CA ARG A 93 -6.60 -7.05 -6.68
C ARG A 93 -6.65 -6.33 -5.34
N LEU A 94 -7.34 -5.19 -5.25
CA LEU A 94 -7.51 -4.48 -3.99
C LEU A 94 -8.38 -5.28 -3.01
N ALA A 95 -9.55 -5.71 -3.44
CA ALA A 95 -10.48 -6.46 -2.59
C ALA A 95 -9.85 -7.78 -2.08
N ASN A 96 -9.16 -8.52 -2.96
CA ASN A 96 -8.44 -9.73 -2.56
C ASN A 96 -7.28 -9.42 -1.60
N ALA A 97 -6.52 -8.34 -1.82
CA ALA A 97 -5.44 -7.95 -0.92
C ALA A 97 -5.95 -7.61 0.48
N HIS A 98 -7.12 -6.97 0.62
CA HIS A 98 -7.77 -6.75 1.92
C HIS A 98 -8.08 -8.07 2.62
N SER A 99 -8.68 -9.03 1.92
CA SER A 99 -8.99 -10.37 2.45
C SER A 99 -7.73 -11.12 2.90
N ASP A 100 -6.72 -11.16 2.03
CA ASP A 100 -5.48 -11.90 2.26
C ASP A 100 -4.62 -11.27 3.38
N ALA A 101 -4.71 -9.95 3.58
CA ALA A 101 -3.94 -9.23 4.60
C ALA A 101 -4.58 -9.24 5.99
N SER A 102 -5.92 -9.23 6.09
CA SER A 102 -6.66 -8.98 7.33
C SER A 102 -6.26 -9.89 8.47
N ALA A 103 -6.23 -11.21 8.20
CA ALA A 103 -6.01 -12.24 9.21
C ALA A 103 -6.79 -11.97 10.52
N GLY A 104 -8.05 -11.54 10.38
CA GLY A 104 -8.99 -11.28 11.46
C GLY A 104 -8.95 -9.86 12.05
N THR A 105 -8.19 -8.93 11.46
CA THR A 105 -8.09 -7.53 11.94
C THR A 105 -8.59 -6.54 10.88
N PRO A 106 -9.08 -5.35 11.29
CA PRO A 106 -9.32 -4.23 10.37
C PRO A 106 -8.11 -3.95 9.49
N VAL A 107 -8.34 -3.58 8.23
CA VAL A 107 -7.28 -3.35 7.24
C VAL A 107 -7.28 -1.89 6.82
N LEU A 108 -6.14 -1.22 6.99
CA LEU A 108 -5.86 0.12 6.52
C LEU A 108 -4.93 0.05 5.30
N GLN A 109 -5.48 0.25 4.11
CA GLN A 109 -4.77 0.20 2.84
C GLN A 109 -4.25 1.57 2.42
N ILE A 110 -2.98 1.61 2.00
CA ILE A 110 -2.37 2.72 1.26
C ILE A 110 -1.68 2.23 -0.02
N GLY A 111 -1.45 3.14 -0.96
CA GLY A 111 -0.64 2.86 -2.16
C GLY A 111 0.86 3.05 -1.92
N MET A 112 1.69 2.40 -2.75
CA MET A 112 3.16 2.50 -2.69
C MET A 112 3.73 3.91 -2.91
N ASP A 113 2.96 4.81 -3.50
CA ASP A 113 3.40 6.15 -3.90
C ASP A 113 2.89 7.21 -2.94
N THR A 114 2.97 6.93 -1.64
CA THR A 114 2.49 7.83 -0.59
C THR A 114 3.61 8.30 0.34
N PRO A 115 4.78 8.76 -0.17
CA PRO A 115 5.94 9.10 0.66
C PRO A 115 5.67 10.23 1.67
N GLN A 116 4.61 11.01 1.48
CA GLN A 116 4.16 12.04 2.40
C GLN A 116 3.51 11.50 3.68
N VAL A 117 3.14 10.22 3.75
CA VAL A 117 2.50 9.65 4.93
C VAL A 117 3.49 9.51 6.07
N THR A 118 3.02 9.72 7.29
CA THR A 118 3.83 9.56 8.50
C THR A 118 3.25 8.46 9.37
N ALA A 119 4.08 7.87 10.23
CA ALA A 119 3.60 6.90 11.22
C ALA A 119 2.52 7.48 12.14
N GLY A 120 2.60 8.78 12.46
CA GLY A 120 1.59 9.49 13.26
C GLY A 120 0.24 9.54 12.56
N LEU A 121 0.23 9.88 11.27
CA LEU A 121 -0.97 9.92 10.43
C LEU A 121 -1.58 8.51 10.27
N LEU A 122 -0.76 7.50 9.98
CA LEU A 122 -1.24 6.11 9.87
C LEU A 122 -1.82 5.60 11.20
N ALA A 123 -1.20 5.95 12.32
CA ALA A 123 -1.72 5.61 13.64
C ALA A 123 -3.04 6.34 13.95
N GLU A 124 -3.23 7.56 13.47
CA GLU A 124 -4.50 8.29 13.59
C GLU A 124 -5.61 7.61 12.78
N CYS A 125 -5.35 7.31 11.51
CA CYS A 125 -6.29 6.57 10.68
C CYS A 125 -6.62 5.20 11.29
N GLY A 126 -5.62 4.48 11.80
CA GLY A 126 -5.82 3.19 12.49
C GLY A 126 -6.66 3.32 13.75
N ARG A 127 -6.46 4.36 14.58
CA ARG A 127 -7.30 4.62 15.76
C ARG A 127 -8.74 4.92 15.37
N SER A 128 -8.96 5.74 14.34
CA SER A 128 -10.30 6.03 13.84
C SER A 128 -10.98 4.75 13.35
N LEU A 129 -10.26 3.90 12.61
CA LEU A 129 -10.80 2.66 12.07
C LEU A 129 -11.22 1.65 13.15
N VAL A 130 -10.60 1.67 14.33
CA VAL A 130 -11.04 0.83 15.46
C VAL A 130 -12.44 1.25 15.96
N GLY A 131 -12.85 2.50 15.75
CA GLY A 131 -14.12 3.05 16.21
C GLY A 131 -15.22 3.17 15.15
N CYS A 132 -14.96 2.83 13.88
CA CYS A 132 -15.93 2.95 12.79
C CYS A 132 -15.81 1.80 11.78
N ASP A 133 -16.78 1.71 10.87
CA ASP A 133 -16.77 0.65 9.84
C ASP A 133 -15.75 0.91 8.73
N ALA A 134 -15.49 2.17 8.40
CA ALA A 134 -14.56 2.54 7.35
C ALA A 134 -13.92 3.91 7.57
N VAL A 135 -12.71 4.08 7.03
CA VAL A 135 -11.97 5.34 6.94
C VAL A 135 -11.62 5.56 5.47
N LEU A 136 -11.83 6.78 4.96
CA LEU A 136 -11.44 7.15 3.61
C LEU A 136 -10.67 8.47 3.66
N GLY A 137 -9.48 8.51 3.07
CA GLY A 137 -8.72 9.74 2.89
C GLY A 137 -8.79 10.19 1.43
N PRO A 138 -9.55 11.24 1.10
CA PRO A 138 -9.64 11.74 -0.27
C PRO A 138 -8.30 12.31 -0.73
N ALA A 139 -7.98 12.11 -2.00
CA ALA A 139 -6.83 12.71 -2.67
C ALA A 139 -7.28 13.90 -3.55
N GLU A 140 -6.36 14.81 -3.84
CA GLU A 140 -6.65 16.02 -4.63
C GLU A 140 -7.04 15.72 -6.09
N ASP A 141 -6.67 14.54 -6.60
CA ASP A 141 -6.97 14.08 -7.96
C ASP A 141 -8.37 13.45 -8.09
N GLY A 142 -9.18 13.50 -7.04
CA GLY A 142 -10.53 12.91 -7.00
C GLY A 142 -10.54 11.43 -6.64
N GLY A 143 -9.37 10.81 -6.41
CA GLY A 143 -9.24 9.49 -5.84
C GLY A 143 -9.15 9.49 -4.31
N TRP A 144 -8.46 8.50 -3.78
CA TRP A 144 -8.20 8.37 -2.35
C TRP A 144 -6.78 7.84 -2.12
N TRP A 145 -6.15 8.27 -1.02
CA TRP A 145 -4.81 7.84 -0.65
C TRP A 145 -4.81 6.80 0.47
N VAL A 146 -5.90 6.67 1.22
CA VAL A 146 -6.11 5.62 2.22
C VAL A 146 -7.56 5.11 2.22
N LEU A 147 -7.71 3.80 2.37
CA LEU A 147 -8.97 3.12 2.62
C LEU A 147 -8.80 2.17 3.81
N GLY A 148 -9.55 2.42 4.88
CA GLY A 148 -9.67 1.53 6.03
C GLY A 148 -11.02 0.85 6.03
N VAL A 149 -11.06 -0.46 6.30
CA VAL A 149 -12.30 -1.21 6.53
C VAL A 149 -12.20 -2.08 7.78
N SER A 150 -13.25 -2.10 8.60
CA SER A 150 -13.32 -2.87 9.84
C SER A 150 -13.37 -4.38 9.58
N ARG A 151 -13.96 -4.76 8.44
CA ARG A 151 -14.05 -6.14 7.96
C ARG A 151 -13.60 -6.22 6.50
N PRO A 152 -12.75 -7.19 6.13
CA PRO A 152 -12.14 -7.25 4.80
C PRO A 152 -13.17 -7.35 3.66
N GLU A 153 -14.29 -8.05 3.86
CA GLU A 153 -15.35 -8.20 2.85
C GLU A 153 -16.02 -6.87 2.48
N MET A 154 -15.89 -5.83 3.30
CA MET A 154 -16.38 -4.50 2.91
C MET A 154 -15.62 -3.94 1.71
N ALA A 155 -14.36 -4.35 1.47
CA ALA A 155 -13.60 -3.94 0.29
C ALA A 155 -14.18 -4.51 -1.02
N ASP A 156 -15.14 -5.43 -0.97
CA ASP A 156 -15.82 -5.94 -2.15
C ASP A 156 -16.61 -4.86 -2.89
N CYS A 157 -16.97 -3.76 -2.23
CA CYS A 157 -17.59 -2.59 -2.87
C CYS A 157 -16.70 -1.95 -3.96
N LEU A 158 -15.39 -2.17 -3.91
CA LEU A 158 -14.48 -1.70 -4.97
C LEU A 158 -14.79 -2.34 -6.32
N ARG A 159 -15.42 -3.53 -6.33
CA ARG A 159 -15.83 -4.22 -7.56
C ARG A 159 -17.10 -3.63 -8.18
N THR A 160 -17.97 -3.02 -7.38
CA THR A 160 -19.27 -2.51 -7.85
C THR A 160 -19.19 -1.13 -8.50
N GLU A 161 -18.09 -0.40 -8.28
CA GLU A 161 -17.84 0.93 -8.88
C GLU A 161 -17.17 0.87 -10.27
N SER A 162 -16.99 -0.34 -10.82
CA SER A 162 -16.46 -0.53 -12.19
C SER A 162 -17.63 -0.61 -13.19
N VAL A 163 -18.29 0.53 -13.44
CA VAL A 163 -19.25 0.71 -14.55
C VAL A 163 -18.67 1.68 -15.57
#